data_AF-A0A661KCD6-F1
#
_entry.id   AF-A0A661KCD6-F1
#
_cell.length_a   1.000
_cell.length_b   1.000
_cell.length_c   1.000
_cell.angle_alpha   90.00
_cell.angle_beta   90.00
_cell.angle_gamma   90.00
#
_symmetry.space_group_name_H-M   'P 1'
#
loop_
_entity.id
_entity.type
_entity.pdbx_description
1 polymer ?
#
loop_
_entity_poly.entity_id
_entity_poly.type
_entity_poly.pdbx_seq_one_letter_code
_entity_poly.pdbx_strand_id
1 'polypeptide(L)'
;MLSGFPPFSSFAAEWIMFTGIFEKGMYTSPVGLIIAVLGVSAIILTISYTFWSVKKIFFGPLKPRLSNLKIKDPPLTMSIPLLIVGMVSLILGVYPKLIIDLFCLVIGKL
;
A
#
# COMPACT_ATOMS: atom_id res chain seq x y z
N MET A 1 2.73 2.32 -2.87
CA MET A 1 2.40 1.07 -2.15
C MET A 1 1.46 1.35 -0.98
N LEU A 2 1.88 2.14 0.01
CA LEU A 2 1.15 2.33 1.28
C LEU A 2 -0.31 2.78 1.15
N SER A 3 -0.68 3.55 0.12
CA SER A 3 -2.03 4.14 -0.01
C SER A 3 -3.06 3.21 -0.66
N GLY A 4 -2.83 1.90 -0.72
CA GLY A 4 -3.78 0.95 -1.32
C GLY A 4 -4.12 1.22 -2.79
N PHE A 5 -3.18 1.76 -3.58
CA PHE A 5 -3.46 2.11 -4.98
C PHE A 5 -3.60 0.82 -5.84
N PRO A 6 -4.67 0.66 -6.67
CA PRO A 6 -5.06 -0.62 -7.27
C PRO A 6 -3.98 -1.44 -8.01
N PRO A 7 -3.05 -0.84 -8.78
CA PRO A 7 -2.03 -1.59 -9.49
C PRO A 7 -0.94 -2.17 -8.56
N PHE A 8 -0.85 -1.73 -7.31
CA PHE A 8 0.17 -2.22 -6.37
C PHE A 8 -0.37 -3.31 -5.45
N SER A 9 0.52 -4.21 -5.05
CA SER A 9 0.23 -5.38 -4.20
C SER A 9 -0.49 -5.07 -2.89
N SER A 10 -0.31 -3.87 -2.33
CA SER A 10 -0.99 -3.47 -1.08
C SER A 10 -2.50 -3.45 -1.21
N PHE A 11 -3.04 -3.09 -2.39
CA PHE A 11 -4.50 -3.08 -2.62
C PHE A 11 -5.09 -4.49 -2.56
N ALA A 12 -4.45 -5.46 -3.25
CA ALA A 12 -4.91 -6.84 -3.24
C ALA A 12 -4.89 -7.45 -1.83
N ALA A 13 -3.88 -7.11 -1.02
CA ALA A 13 -3.78 -7.56 0.37
C ALA A 13 -4.89 -6.96 1.25
N GLU A 14 -5.13 -5.66 1.16
CA GLU A 14 -6.21 -4.98 1.88
C GLU A 14 -7.58 -5.53 1.47
N TRP A 15 -7.79 -5.74 0.17
CA TRP A 15 -9.03 -6.31 -0.35
C TRP A 15 -9.36 -7.66 0.29
N ILE A 16 -8.41 -8.60 0.27
CA ILE A 16 -8.57 -9.94 0.85
C ILE A 16 -8.83 -9.87 2.37
N MET A 17 -8.12 -8.96 3.06
CA MET A 17 -8.32 -8.76 4.49
C MET A 17 -9.74 -8.28 4.79
N PHE A 18 -10.23 -7.25 4.09
CA PHE A 18 -11.58 -6.73 4.32
C PHE A 18 -12.66 -7.72 3.91
N THR A 19 -12.50 -8.46 2.80
CA THR A 19 -13.47 -9.52 2.45
C THR A 19 -13.57 -10.56 3.56
N GLY A 20 -12.45 -10.99 4.14
CA GLY A 20 -12.47 -11.93 5.27
C GLY A 20 -13.12 -11.36 6.54
N ILE A 21 -12.84 -10.08 6.84
CA ILE A 21 -13.46 -9.39 7.99
C ILE A 21 -14.97 -9.24 7.80
N PHE A 22 -15.44 -8.87 6.62
CA PHE A 22 -16.87 -8.71 6.36
C PHE A 22 -17.60 -10.06 6.27
N GLU A 23 -17.02 -11.07 5.60
CA GLU A 23 -17.65 -12.39 5.47
C GLU A 23 -17.74 -13.15 6.80
N LYS A 24 -16.74 -13.04 7.68
CA LYS A 24 -16.73 -13.82 8.93
C LYS A 24 -17.03 -12.99 10.17
N GLY A 25 -16.55 -11.74 10.19
CA GLY A 25 -16.69 -10.83 11.32
C GLY A 25 -18.12 -10.34 11.52
N MET A 26 -18.90 -10.16 10.44
CA MET A 26 -20.30 -9.72 10.54
C MET A 26 -21.23 -10.75 11.17
N TYR A 27 -21.01 -12.05 10.90
CA TYR A 27 -21.88 -13.12 11.40
C TYR A 27 -21.53 -13.58 12.82
N THR A 28 -20.30 -13.31 13.28
CA THR A 28 -19.80 -13.88 14.55
C THR A 28 -20.08 -12.96 15.75
N SER A 29 -19.98 -11.64 15.62
CA SER A 29 -20.16 -10.70 16.75
C SER A 29 -20.32 -9.23 16.31
N PRO A 30 -21.09 -8.40 17.04
CA PRO A 30 -21.14 -6.94 16.82
C PRO A 30 -19.77 -6.26 16.85
N VAL A 31 -18.81 -6.85 17.57
CA VAL A 31 -17.43 -6.34 17.66
C VAL A 31 -16.71 -6.40 16.30
N GLY A 32 -17.02 -7.40 15.46
CA GLY A 32 -16.43 -7.54 14.14
C GLY A 32 -16.76 -6.37 13.21
N LEU A 33 -17.98 -5.85 13.30
CA LEU A 33 -18.43 -4.68 12.52
C LEU A 33 -17.66 -3.42 12.93
N ILE A 34 -17.47 -3.20 14.23
CA ILE A 34 -16.70 -2.06 14.76
C ILE A 34 -15.26 -2.11 14.24
N ILE A 35 -14.61 -3.29 14.28
CA ILE A 35 -13.26 -3.47 13.77
C ILE A 35 -13.20 -3.20 12.27
N ALA A 36 -14.19 -3.66 11.50
CA ALA A 36 -14.24 -3.41 10.06
C ALA A 36 -14.30 -1.92 9.73
N VAL A 37 -15.17 -1.17 10.41
CA VAL A 37 -15.32 0.28 10.23
C VAL A 37 -14.05 1.03 10.62
N LEU A 38 -13.40 0.64 11.72
CA LEU A 38 -12.12 1.20 12.13
C LEU A 38 -10.99 0.88 11.13
N GLY A 39 -11.00 -0.32 10.54
CA GLY A 39 -10.05 -0.68 9.50
C GLY A 39 -10.22 0.18 8.25
N VAL A 40 -11.45 0.38 7.78
CA VAL A 40 -11.73 1.22 6.60
C VAL A 40 -11.35 2.68 6.87
N SER A 41 -11.62 3.21 8.06
CA SER A 41 -11.23 4.58 8.41
C SER A 41 -9.70 4.74 8.46
N ALA A 42 -8.97 3.71 8.90
CA ALA A 42 -7.50 3.70 8.86
C ALA A 42 -6.94 3.77 7.44
N ILE A 43 -7.58 3.15 6.44
CA ILE A 43 -7.17 3.28 5.02
C ILE A 43 -7.34 4.73 4.56
N ILE A 44 -8.48 5.36 4.87
CA ILE A 44 -8.76 6.75 4.48
C ILE A 44 -7.70 7.69 5.07
N LEU A 45 -7.34 7.48 6.35
CA LEU A 45 -6.24 8.21 6.99
C LEU A 45 -4.90 7.98 6.27
N THR A 46 -4.60 6.73 5.92
CA THR A 46 -3.38 6.34 5.19
C THR A 46 -3.23 7.05 3.85
N ILE A 47 -4.32 7.10 3.08
CA ILE A 47 -4.38 7.84 1.82
C ILE A 47 -4.17 9.32 2.08
N SER A 48 -4.91 9.89 3.04
CA SER A 48 -4.87 11.32 3.34
C SER A 48 -3.47 11.84 3.66
N TYR A 49 -2.77 11.22 4.62
CA TYR A 49 -1.44 11.71 5.00
C TYR A 49 -0.39 11.43 3.92
N THR A 50 -0.53 10.34 3.15
CA THR A 50 0.43 9.98 2.10
C THR A 50 0.36 10.99 0.95
N PHE A 51 -0.85 11.28 0.46
CA PHE A 51 -1.05 12.27 -0.60
C PHE A 51 -0.69 13.68 -0.14
N TRP A 52 -1.03 14.04 1.10
CA TRP A 52 -0.67 15.34 1.64
C TRP A 52 0.86 15.52 1.73
N SER A 53 1.58 14.47 2.13
CA SER A 53 3.04 14.47 2.18
C SER A 53 3.66 14.63 0.79
N VAL A 54 3.18 13.89 -0.21
CA VAL A 54 3.65 14.00 -1.60
C VAL A 54 3.43 15.42 -2.14
N LYS A 55 2.24 16.00 -1.93
CA LYS A 55 1.95 17.38 -2.31
C LYS A 55 2.91 18.36 -1.64
N LYS A 56 3.15 18.22 -0.34
CA LYS A 56 4.00 19.16 0.43
C LYS A 56 5.48 19.07 0.06
N ILE A 57 5.97 17.90 -0.32
CA ILE A 57 7.39 17.65 -0.61
C ILE A 57 7.74 18.01 -2.05
N PHE A 58 6.93 17.57 -3.01
CA PHE A 58 7.27 17.67 -4.44
C PHE A 58 6.57 18.82 -5.16
N PHE A 59 5.41 19.28 -4.67
CA PHE A 59 4.63 20.33 -5.32
C PHE A 59 4.80 21.66 -4.59
N GLY A 60 5.35 22.66 -5.29
CA GLY A 60 5.56 24.01 -4.77
C GLY A 60 6.87 24.63 -5.25
N PRO A 61 7.10 25.92 -4.97
CA PRO A 61 8.35 26.57 -5.31
C PRO A 61 9.51 26.00 -4.50
N LEU A 62 10.66 25.80 -5.15
CA LEU A 62 11.87 25.34 -4.49
C LEU A 62 12.31 26.36 -3.43
N LYS A 63 12.60 25.90 -2.21
CA LYS A 63 13.04 26.80 -1.14
C LYS A 63 14.41 27.43 -1.50
N PRO A 64 14.63 28.73 -1.27
CA PRO A 64 15.90 29.41 -1.59
C PRO A 64 17.15 28.81 -0.93
N ARG A 65 16.97 28.09 0.19
CA ARG A 65 18.06 27.37 0.87
C ARG A 65 18.55 26.15 0.08
N LEU A 66 17.70 25.56 -0.76
CA LEU A 66 18.01 24.39 -1.59
C LEU A 66 18.59 24.79 -2.95
N SER A 67 18.29 26.00 -3.46
CA SER A 67 18.78 26.46 -4.76
C SER A 67 20.29 26.74 -4.80
N ASN A 68 20.92 26.96 -3.64
CA ASN A 68 22.37 27.19 -3.54
C ASN A 68 23.18 25.89 -3.38
N LEU A 69 22.52 24.75 -3.17
CA LEU A 69 23.16 23.45 -3.12
C LEU A 69 23.18 22.88 -4.55
N LYS A 70 24.34 22.37 -5.01
CA LYS A 70 24.41 21.55 -6.24
C LYS A 70 23.68 20.24 -5.97
N ILE A 71 22.35 20.25 -6.09
CA ILE A 71 21.52 19.04 -5.98
C ILE A 71 21.83 18.19 -7.22
N LYS A 72 22.28 16.96 -6.98
CA LYS A 72 22.52 15.96 -8.00
C LYS A 72 21.45 14.89 -7.91
N ASP A 73 21.10 14.30 -9.05
CA ASP A 73 20.21 13.14 -9.11
C ASP A 73 20.76 11.98 -8.26
N PRO A 74 19.87 11.18 -7.65
CA PRO A 74 20.26 10.06 -6.83
C PRO A 74 21.13 9.06 -7.61
N PRO A 75 22.18 8.49 -6.99
CA PRO A 75 23.03 7.51 -7.65
C PRO A 75 22.24 6.25 -8.01
N LEU A 76 22.68 5.54 -9.06
CA LEU A 76 22.04 4.32 -9.53
C LEU A 76 21.92 3.23 -8.45
N THR A 77 22.85 3.21 -7.50
CA THR A 77 22.84 2.28 -6.35
C THR A 77 21.62 2.47 -5.44
N MET A 78 20.98 3.64 -5.44
CA MET A 78 19.73 3.90 -4.72
C MET A 78 18.49 3.69 -5.60
N SER A 79 18.55 4.12 -6.86
CA SER A 79 17.40 4.05 -7.78
C SER A 79 17.07 2.62 -8.22
N ILE A 80 18.09 1.77 -8.41
CA ILE A 80 17.89 0.38 -8.85
C ILE A 80 17.10 -0.44 -7.82
N PRO A 81 17.47 -0.49 -6.52
CA PRO A 81 16.67 -1.20 -5.52
C PRO A 81 15.22 -0.69 -5.44
N LEU A 82 15.01 0.63 -5.52
CA LEU A 82 13.68 1.22 -5.47
C LEU A 82 12.81 0.79 -6.66
N LEU A 83 13.40 0.74 -7.86
CA LEU A 83 12.72 0.25 -9.06
C LEU A 83 12.37 -1.24 -8.94
N ILE A 84 13.28 -2.08 -8.43
CA ILE A 84 13.02 -3.50 -8.24
C ILE A 84 11.82 -3.71 -7.31
N VAL A 85 11.80 -3.03 -6.16
CA VAL A 85 10.70 -3.11 -5.18
C VAL A 85 9.37 -2.63 -5.79
N GLY A 86 9.40 -1.52 -6.54
CA GLY A 86 8.23 -1.01 -7.25
C GLY A 86 7.69 -2.00 -8.28
N MET A 87 8.58 -2.59 -9.08
CA MET A 87 8.22 -3.56 -10.12
C MET A 87 7.64 -4.84 -9.52
N VAL A 88 8.26 -5.40 -8.47
CA VAL A 88 7.74 -6.58 -7.78
C VAL A 88 6.32 -6.31 -7.25
N SER A 89 6.06 -5.14 -6.69
CA SER A 89 4.73 -4.80 -6.20
C SER A 89 3.70 -4.56 -7.28
N LEU A 90 4.09 -4.05 -8.45
CA LEU A 90 3.20 -3.98 -9.60
C LEU A 90 2.84 -5.38 -10.11
N ILE A 91 3.83 -6.27 -10.25
CA ILE A 91 3.61 -7.66 -10.68
C ILE A 91 2.66 -8.37 -9.71
N LEU A 92 2.92 -8.24 -8.40
CA LEU A 92 2.08 -8.84 -7.36
C LEU A 92 0.70 -8.19 -7.24
N GLY A 93 0.56 -6.90 -7.56
CA GLY A 93 -0.74 -6.21 -7.59
C GLY A 93 -1.61 -6.65 -8.74
N VAL A 94 -1.03 -6.78 -9.94
CA VAL A 94 -1.74 -7.22 -11.14
C VAL A 94 -2.02 -8.72 -11.11
N TYR A 95 -1.09 -9.53 -10.60
CA TYR A 95 -1.20 -10.99 -10.56
C TYR A 95 -0.90 -11.56 -9.16
N PRO A 96 -1.83 -11.40 -8.20
CA PRO A 96 -1.62 -11.83 -6.81
C PRO A 96 -1.63 -13.35 -6.62
N LYS A 97 -2.12 -14.11 -7.62
CA LYS A 97 -2.22 -15.58 -7.59
C LYS A 97 -0.88 -16.26 -7.28
N LEU A 98 0.25 -15.70 -7.74
CA LEU A 98 1.59 -16.25 -7.46
C LEU A 98 1.84 -16.49 -5.97
N ILE A 99 1.34 -15.59 -5.12
CA ILE A 99 1.54 -15.67 -3.67
C ILE A 99 0.34 -16.33 -3.00
N ILE A 100 -0.88 -16.06 -3.48
CA ILE A 100 -2.09 -16.66 -2.91
C ILE A 100 -2.08 -18.19 -3.06
N ASP A 101 -1.64 -18.72 -4.20
CA ASP A 101 -1.59 -20.17 -4.42
C ASP A 101 -0.63 -20.86 -3.45
N LEU A 102 0.49 -20.20 -3.10
CA LEU A 102 1.42 -20.66 -2.07
C LEU A 102 0.75 -20.67 -0.68
N PHE A 103 -0.01 -19.61 -0.35
CA PHE A 103 -0.75 -19.57 0.91
C PHE A 103 -1.84 -20.63 0.97
N CYS A 104 -2.59 -20.85 -0.10
CA CYS A 104 -3.62 -21.90 -0.16
C CYS A 104 -3.02 -23.30 -0.01
N LEU A 105 -1.81 -23.54 -0.53
CA LEU A 105 -1.12 -24.82 -0.37
C LEU A 105 -0.77 -25.11 1.10
N VAL A 106 -0.42 -24.09 1.88
CA VAL A 106 0.00 -24.25 3.29
C VAL A 106 -1.19 -24.17 4.26
N ILE A 107 -2.09 -23.21 4.07
CA ILE A 107 -3.24 -22.97 4.95
C ILE A 107 -4.37 -23.99 4.68
N GLY A 108 -4.36 -24.64 3.51
CA GLY A 108 -5.39 -25.57 3.07
C GLY A 108 -6.61 -24.84 2.50
N LYS A 109 -7.46 -25.59 1.77
CA LYS A 109 -8.81 -25.11 1.44
C LYS A 109 -9.63 -25.08 2.73
N LEU A 110 -9.88 -23.89 3.26
CA LEU A 110 -11.01 -23.65 4.15
C LEU A 110 -12.32 -23.95 3.41
#